data_AF-A0A496RQH1-F1
#
_entry.id   AF-A0A496RQH1-F1
#
_cell.length_a   1.000
_cell.length_b   1.000
_cell.length_c   1.000
_cell.angle_alpha   90.00
_cell.angle_beta   90.00
_cell.angle_gamma   90.00
#
_symmetry.space_group_name_H-M   'P 1'
#
loop_
_entity.id
_entity.type
_entity.pdbx_description
1 polymer ?
#
loop_
_entity_poly.entity_id
_entity_poly.type
_entity_poly.pdbx_seq_one_letter_code
_entity_poly.pdbx_strand_id
1 'polypeptide(L)'
;EGWDNPNVFVICTLKHSDNTISRRQEVGRGLRIAVNQFGERQDNPATVHQTNVLTVVASESYKDFVAALQKDISETLSERPRVADEAYFTGKVIMVDGNVMEITPHLAKQIYKYLLKNDYTDDNDNIAQEYYQAVKNDTLAPLPDDLKAYKEQIYQLIDSVYNDAKLLRIENGRSPKANPLNANFEKKEFKELWSRINKKAIYNVQFDSVELIDKCVKAIDKELRVAPMRYTIRRGEQLESISYEDIKSGEGFKVCETAAEYNKNSIHSAVKYDLVGKIAEGVQLTRKTVSEILSKIEKSIFAQFKTNPENFISEAIRLINEQKATAIIEHLSYDTIAEKHDIDIFTNAQSKQDFTNAGEPLKRHIYDYVITDSKKERIFVKELDTSVEVIVYAKLPKGFFIPTPVGDYNPDWAISFKEGAVKHVYFVAETKGSMSSLELREIEDVKIKCARKFFDEINKKITPKNVTYDVVDSYGKLMDLVGCDIKNRP
;
A
#
# COMPACT_ATOMS: atom_id res chain seq x y z
N GLU A 1 29.68 -27.00 12.45
CA GLU A 1 28.55 -26.05 12.62
C GLU A 1 28.93 -24.76 11.92
N GLY A 2 28.14 -24.22 10.99
CA GLY A 2 28.49 -22.91 10.40
C GLY A 2 28.18 -22.77 8.92
N TRP A 3 26.93 -22.97 8.53
CA TRP A 3 26.41 -22.36 7.31
C TRP A 3 25.56 -21.17 7.75
N ASP A 4 25.94 -20.00 7.25
CA ASP A 4 25.27 -18.73 7.49
C ASP A 4 25.35 -17.89 6.22
N ASN A 5 24.95 -18.54 5.11
CA ASN A 5 25.03 -17.99 3.77
C ASN A 5 23.67 -17.35 3.42
N PRO A 6 23.65 -16.07 3.02
CA PRO A 6 22.41 -15.39 2.63
C PRO A 6 21.73 -16.00 1.40
N ASN A 7 22.45 -16.76 0.57
CA ASN A 7 21.95 -17.34 -0.68
C ASN A 7 21.55 -18.81 -0.51
N VAL A 8 21.00 -19.18 0.64
CA VAL A 8 20.43 -20.51 0.88
C VAL A 8 18.93 -20.46 0.62
N PHE A 9 18.51 -20.98 -0.53
CA PHE A 9 17.10 -21.03 -0.92
C PHE A 9 16.43 -22.37 -0.64
N VAL A 10 17.20 -23.42 -0.34
CA VAL A 10 16.66 -24.76 -0.09
C VAL A 10 17.38 -25.38 1.11
N ILE A 11 16.60 -25.81 2.10
CA ILE A 11 17.08 -26.65 3.21
C ILE A 11 16.41 -28.01 3.08
N CYS A 12 17.20 -29.06 2.90
CA CYS A 12 16.70 -30.44 2.85
C CYS A 12 17.12 -31.18 4.11
N THR A 13 16.16 -31.50 4.98
CA THR A 13 16.42 -32.21 6.23
C THR A 13 16.26 -33.71 6.01
N LEU A 14 17.38 -34.40 5.79
CA LEU A 14 17.41 -35.85 5.58
C LEU A 14 17.49 -36.67 6.89
N LYS A 15 17.70 -36.00 8.03
CA LYS A 15 17.84 -36.64 9.34
C LYS A 15 16.57 -36.46 10.17
N HIS A 16 16.16 -37.51 10.87
CA HIS A 16 15.20 -37.41 11.97
C HIS A 16 15.96 -36.94 13.21
N SER A 17 15.72 -35.69 13.64
CA SER A 17 16.26 -35.15 14.89
C SER A 17 15.11 -34.68 15.77
N ASP A 18 14.97 -35.20 16.99
CA ASP A 18 13.86 -34.86 17.89
C ASP A 18 14.07 -33.51 18.62
N ASN A 19 15.19 -32.83 18.39
CA ASN A 19 15.51 -31.57 19.05
C ASN A 19 14.95 -30.36 18.29
N THR A 20 13.86 -29.79 18.82
CA THR A 20 13.16 -28.61 18.28
C THR A 20 14.04 -27.34 18.23
N ILE A 21 14.97 -27.18 19.18
CA ILE A 21 15.88 -26.01 19.24
C ILE A 21 16.87 -26.04 18.07
N SER A 22 17.43 -27.23 17.77
CA SER A 22 18.35 -27.41 16.64
C SER A 22 17.66 -27.11 15.31
N ARG A 23 16.42 -27.61 15.12
CA ARG A 23 15.62 -27.34 13.92
C ARG A 23 15.33 -25.85 13.71
N ARG A 24 15.00 -25.12 14.79
CA ARG A 24 14.75 -23.66 14.72
C ARG A 24 15.99 -22.89 14.30
N GLN A 25 17.16 -23.28 14.81
CA GLN A 25 18.42 -22.67 14.41
C GLN A 25 18.80 -23.01 12.96
N GLU A 26 18.51 -24.23 12.49
CA GLU A 26 18.74 -24.63 11.10
C GLU A 26 17.90 -23.82 10.11
N VAL A 27 16.59 -23.66 10.37
CA VAL A 27 15.71 -22.83 9.54
C VAL A 27 16.12 -21.36 9.62
N GLY A 28 16.44 -20.86 10.82
CA GLY A 28 16.85 -19.47 11.03
C GLY A 28 18.08 -19.04 10.23
N ARG A 29 18.98 -19.99 9.89
CA ARG A 29 20.16 -19.72 9.05
C ARG A 29 19.81 -19.47 7.57
N GLY A 30 18.64 -19.95 7.11
CA GLY A 30 18.15 -19.72 5.74
C GLY A 30 17.23 -18.50 5.60
N LEU A 31 16.98 -17.74 6.67
CA LEU A 31 16.05 -16.60 6.66
C LEU A 31 16.72 -15.26 6.29
N ARG A 32 17.99 -15.27 5.90
CA ARG A 32 18.69 -14.05 5.47
C ARG A 32 18.23 -13.62 4.07
N ILE A 33 18.21 -12.32 3.84
CA ILE A 33 17.99 -11.75 2.51
C ILE A 33 19.22 -12.03 1.64
N ALA A 34 18.99 -12.61 0.47
CA ALA A 34 19.99 -12.99 -0.51
C ALA A 34 20.72 -11.79 -1.11
N VAL A 35 21.90 -12.04 -1.67
CA VAL A 35 22.72 -11.06 -2.40
C VAL A 35 22.88 -11.47 -3.87
N ASN A 36 22.92 -10.50 -4.77
CA ASN A 36 23.22 -10.74 -6.18
C ASN A 36 24.73 -10.97 -6.42
N GLN A 37 25.11 -11.20 -7.68
CA GLN A 37 26.51 -11.40 -8.11
C GLN A 37 27.45 -10.22 -7.80
N PHE A 38 26.90 -9.03 -7.54
CA PHE A 38 27.64 -7.82 -7.17
C PHE A 38 27.70 -7.61 -5.65
N GLY A 39 27.11 -8.51 -4.85
CA GLY A 39 27.08 -8.42 -3.39
C GLY A 39 25.96 -7.53 -2.85
N GLU A 40 25.04 -7.06 -3.69
CA GLU A 40 23.93 -6.19 -3.28
C GLU A 40 22.76 -7.03 -2.76
N ARG A 41 22.21 -6.65 -1.60
CA ARG A 41 21.06 -7.34 -1.01
C ARG A 41 19.83 -7.18 -1.88
N GLN A 42 19.06 -8.25 -2.00
CA GLN A 42 17.79 -8.28 -2.74
C GLN A 42 16.63 -7.91 -1.79
N ASP A 43 16.68 -6.70 -1.22
CA ASP A 43 15.74 -6.20 -0.21
C ASP A 43 14.69 -5.21 -0.73
N ASN A 44 14.58 -5.05 -2.06
CA ASN A 44 13.57 -4.19 -2.68
C ASN A 44 12.15 -4.64 -2.25
N PRO A 45 11.35 -3.78 -1.58
CA PRO A 45 10.04 -4.15 -1.05
C PRO A 45 9.08 -4.79 -2.08
N ALA A 46 9.21 -4.45 -3.36
CA ALA A 46 8.35 -4.97 -4.42
C ALA A 46 8.66 -6.44 -4.81
N THR A 47 9.93 -6.86 -4.70
CA THR A 47 10.43 -8.15 -5.19
C THR A 47 11.07 -9.02 -4.11
N VAL A 48 11.27 -8.48 -2.90
CA VAL A 48 11.90 -9.15 -1.76
C VAL A 48 11.23 -10.48 -1.45
N HIS A 49 9.90 -10.54 -1.48
CA HIS A 49 9.13 -11.76 -1.19
C HIS A 49 9.07 -12.76 -2.36
N GLN A 50 9.45 -12.37 -3.57
CA GLN A 50 9.54 -13.28 -4.73
C GLN A 50 10.92 -13.93 -4.80
N THR A 51 11.95 -13.16 -4.48
CA THR A 51 13.34 -13.61 -4.56
C THR A 51 13.73 -14.42 -3.33
N ASN A 52 13.43 -13.91 -2.13
CA ASN A 52 13.88 -14.48 -0.85
C ASN A 52 12.90 -15.52 -0.30
N VAL A 53 12.69 -16.60 -1.05
CA VAL A 53 11.82 -17.71 -0.65
C VAL A 53 12.67 -18.90 -0.22
N LEU A 54 12.64 -19.22 1.08
CA LEU A 54 13.28 -20.40 1.63
C LEU A 54 12.36 -21.62 1.48
N THR A 55 12.77 -22.61 0.68
CA THR A 55 12.08 -23.89 0.56
C THR A 55 12.65 -24.89 1.56
N VAL A 56 11.84 -25.33 2.52
CA VAL A 56 12.21 -26.39 3.46
C VAL A 56 11.63 -27.72 2.98
N VAL A 57 12.49 -28.64 2.56
CA VAL A 57 12.12 -30.01 2.17
C VAL A 57 12.15 -30.88 3.43
N ALA A 58 10.95 -31.25 3.84
CA ALA A 58 10.61 -31.86 5.11
C ALA A 58 10.18 -33.34 4.93
N SER A 59 10.55 -34.20 5.88
CA SER A 59 9.82 -35.46 6.10
C SER A 59 8.51 -35.18 6.86
N GLU A 60 7.58 -36.13 6.94
CA GLU A 60 6.27 -35.97 7.60
C GLU A 60 6.40 -35.34 9.01
N SER A 61 7.40 -35.78 9.77
CA SER A 61 7.75 -35.26 11.11
C SER A 61 8.16 -33.79 11.19
N TYR A 62 8.47 -33.15 10.06
CA TYR A 62 8.89 -31.75 10.00
C TYR A 62 7.73 -30.82 9.57
N LYS A 63 6.67 -31.36 8.97
CA LYS A 63 5.43 -30.62 8.66
C LYS A 63 4.80 -30.06 9.92
N ASP A 64 4.67 -30.90 10.95
CA ASP A 64 4.10 -30.51 12.25
C ASP A 64 4.97 -29.47 12.96
N PHE A 65 6.30 -29.57 12.82
CA PHE A 65 7.23 -28.56 13.35
C PHE A 65 7.07 -27.20 12.65
N VAL A 66 6.96 -27.18 11.32
CA VAL A 66 6.73 -25.92 10.58
C VAL A 66 5.38 -25.31 10.96
N ALA A 67 4.33 -26.13 11.11
CA ALA A 67 3.02 -25.69 11.58
C ALA A 67 3.08 -25.12 13.01
N ALA A 68 3.82 -25.78 13.91
CA ALA A 68 4.03 -25.29 15.28
C ALA A 68 4.83 -23.98 15.30
N LEU A 69 5.90 -23.86 14.50
CA LEU A 69 6.67 -22.62 14.39
C LEU A 69 5.83 -21.45 13.85
N GLN A 70 4.93 -21.71 12.90
CA GLN A 70 3.97 -20.71 12.41
C GLN A 70 3.05 -20.24 13.52
N LYS A 71 2.51 -21.18 14.30
CA LYS A 71 1.66 -20.90 15.44
C LYS A 71 2.40 -20.05 16.48
N ASP A 72 3.63 -20.44 16.84
CA ASP A 72 4.47 -19.68 17.79
C ASP A 72 4.76 -18.25 17.30
N ILE A 73 5.05 -18.05 16.01
CA ILE A 73 5.27 -16.71 15.45
C ILE A 73 3.99 -15.87 15.51
N SER A 74 2.83 -16.43 15.15
CA SER A 74 1.54 -15.75 15.28
C SER A 74 1.20 -15.43 16.74
N GLU A 75 1.48 -16.35 17.66
CA GLU A 75 1.29 -16.16 19.11
C GLU A 75 2.26 -15.13 19.68
N THR A 76 3.48 -15.02 19.18
CA THR A 76 4.42 -13.96 19.62
C THR A 76 3.99 -12.58 19.10
N LEU A 77 3.28 -12.52 17.98
CA LEU A 77 2.68 -11.30 17.42
C LEU A 77 1.34 -10.91 18.11
N SER A 78 0.90 -11.66 19.12
CA SER A 78 -0.44 -11.60 19.73
C SER A 78 -0.75 -10.42 20.65
N GLU A 79 0.17 -9.47 20.86
CA GLU A 79 -0.15 -8.24 21.61
C GLU A 79 -1.19 -7.35 20.89
N ARG A 80 -1.54 -7.68 19.64
CA ARG A 80 -2.53 -6.94 18.87
C ARG A 80 -3.93 -7.54 19.04
N PRO A 81 -4.96 -6.70 19.25
CA PRO A 81 -6.35 -7.14 19.38
C PRO A 81 -6.83 -7.84 18.11
N ARG A 82 -7.37 -9.05 18.26
CA ARG A 82 -7.84 -9.93 17.17
C ARG A 82 -9.35 -9.85 16.93
N VAL A 83 -10.08 -9.42 17.95
CA VAL A 83 -11.54 -9.40 17.99
C VAL A 83 -12.03 -7.98 17.71
N ALA A 84 -13.01 -7.86 16.82
CA ALA A 84 -13.65 -6.62 16.44
C ALA A 84 -15.02 -6.47 17.14
N ASP A 85 -15.02 -6.49 18.47
CA ASP A 85 -16.22 -6.40 19.31
C ASP A 85 -16.51 -4.95 19.77
N GLU A 86 -17.65 -4.76 20.43
CA GLU A 86 -18.04 -3.45 21.00
C GLU A 86 -16.98 -2.92 21.98
N ALA A 87 -16.32 -3.81 22.75
CA ALA A 87 -15.29 -3.45 23.73
C ALA A 87 -14.02 -2.91 23.05
N TYR A 88 -13.60 -3.49 21.92
CA TYR A 88 -12.46 -3.04 21.15
C TYR A 88 -12.66 -1.63 20.59
N PHE A 89 -13.84 -1.34 20.06
CA PHE A 89 -14.14 -0.04 19.45
C PHE A 89 -14.44 1.05 20.48
N THR A 90 -15.02 0.69 21.63
CA THR A 90 -15.37 1.66 22.68
C THR A 90 -14.11 2.33 23.24
N GLY A 91 -14.13 3.66 23.33
CA GLY A 91 -13.00 4.43 23.88
C GLY A 91 -11.82 4.61 22.93
N LYS A 92 -11.90 4.08 21.70
CA LYS A 92 -10.92 4.39 20.65
C LYS A 92 -11.06 5.83 20.19
N VAL A 93 -9.93 6.42 19.84
CA VAL A 93 -9.85 7.82 19.46
C VAL A 93 -9.62 7.92 17.96
N ILE A 94 -10.50 8.65 17.27
CA ILE A 94 -10.43 8.92 15.84
C ILE A 94 -10.23 10.43 15.60
N MET A 95 -9.50 10.79 14.53
CA MET A 95 -9.33 12.17 14.11
C MET A 95 -10.22 12.47 12.91
N VAL A 96 -11.13 13.43 13.06
CA VAL A 96 -12.08 13.84 12.02
C VAL A 96 -11.92 15.34 11.82
N ASP A 97 -11.50 15.77 10.63
CA ASP A 97 -11.26 17.18 10.29
C ASP A 97 -10.40 17.93 11.32
N GLY A 98 -9.36 17.25 11.83
CA GLY A 98 -8.45 17.77 12.86
C GLY A 98 -8.98 17.70 14.30
N ASN A 99 -10.24 17.31 14.52
CA ASN A 99 -10.80 17.14 15.86
C ASN A 99 -10.66 15.71 16.36
N VAL A 100 -10.17 15.59 17.60
CA VAL A 100 -10.04 14.33 18.32
C VAL A 100 -11.41 13.94 18.90
N MET A 101 -11.96 12.81 18.45
CA MET A 101 -13.24 12.26 18.92
C MET A 101 -13.03 10.85 19.48
N GLU A 102 -13.64 10.57 20.62
CA GLU A 102 -13.70 9.23 21.21
C GLU A 102 -14.94 8.49 20.69
N ILE A 103 -14.78 7.22 20.32
CA ILE A 103 -15.88 6.35 19.91
C ILE A 103 -16.69 6.00 21.16
N THR A 104 -17.94 6.48 21.18
CA THR A 104 -18.90 6.19 22.23
C THR A 104 -19.38 4.74 22.14
N PRO A 105 -19.88 4.14 23.24
CA PRO A 105 -20.47 2.80 23.21
C PRO A 105 -21.56 2.65 22.14
N HIS A 106 -22.34 3.71 21.90
CA HIS A 106 -23.35 3.72 20.86
C HIS A 106 -22.73 3.55 19.46
N LEU A 107 -21.68 4.32 19.13
CA LEU A 107 -20.99 4.22 17.85
C LEU A 107 -20.25 2.88 17.71
N ALA A 108 -19.59 2.41 18.78
CA ALA A 108 -18.96 1.09 18.81
C ALA A 108 -19.96 -0.03 18.49
N LYS A 109 -21.14 0.02 19.12
CA LYS A 109 -22.24 -0.91 18.84
C LYS A 109 -22.74 -0.83 17.41
N GLN A 110 -22.77 0.36 16.80
CA GLN A 110 -23.14 0.50 15.40
C GLN A 110 -22.07 -0.06 14.45
N ILE A 111 -20.79 0.12 14.76
CA ILE A 111 -19.68 -0.48 13.99
C ILE A 111 -19.78 -1.99 14.08
N TYR A 112 -19.95 -2.54 15.29
CA TYR A 112 -20.13 -3.97 15.51
C TYR A 112 -21.34 -4.53 14.74
N LYS A 113 -22.51 -3.87 14.86
CA LYS A 113 -23.72 -4.26 14.09
C LYS A 113 -23.52 -4.17 12.59
N TYR A 114 -22.77 -3.19 12.10
CA TYR A 114 -22.45 -3.07 10.68
C TYR A 114 -21.60 -4.25 10.22
N LEU A 115 -20.60 -4.65 11.01
CA LEU A 115 -19.77 -5.82 10.70
C LEU A 115 -20.61 -7.09 10.68
N LEU A 116 -21.41 -7.32 11.73
CA LEU A 116 -22.23 -8.52 11.88
C LEU A 116 -23.35 -8.62 10.83
N LYS A 117 -24.01 -7.50 10.50
CA LYS A 117 -25.11 -7.47 9.51
C LYS A 117 -24.64 -7.79 8.08
N ASN A 118 -23.37 -7.51 7.77
CA ASN A 118 -22.81 -7.72 6.44
C ASN A 118 -21.88 -8.94 6.39
N ASP A 119 -21.93 -9.81 7.40
CA ASP A 119 -21.10 -11.01 7.52
C ASP A 119 -19.59 -10.69 7.41
N TYR A 120 -19.18 -9.53 7.92
CA TYR A 120 -17.79 -9.06 7.94
C TYR A 120 -17.02 -9.53 9.18
N THR A 121 -17.68 -10.23 10.10
CA THR A 121 -17.08 -10.92 11.25
C THR A 121 -17.51 -12.38 11.27
N ASP A 122 -16.64 -13.26 11.76
CA ASP A 122 -16.96 -14.67 12.00
C ASP A 122 -17.71 -14.88 13.33
N ASP A 123 -18.07 -16.13 13.64
CA ASP A 123 -18.78 -16.50 14.88
C ASP A 123 -17.98 -16.17 16.17
N ASN A 124 -16.68 -15.87 16.05
CA ASN A 124 -15.80 -15.49 17.15
C ASN A 124 -15.45 -13.99 17.11
N ASP A 125 -16.21 -13.19 16.36
CA ASP A 125 -16.03 -11.75 16.17
C ASP A 125 -14.65 -11.35 15.57
N ASN A 126 -13.95 -12.25 14.89
CA ASN A 126 -12.77 -11.91 14.10
C ASN A 126 -13.22 -11.34 12.74
N ILE A 127 -12.45 -10.41 12.17
CA ILE A 127 -12.75 -9.89 10.82
C ILE A 127 -12.68 -11.01 9.77
N ALA A 128 -13.82 -11.26 9.12
CA ALA A 128 -14.00 -12.32 8.13
C ALA A 128 -13.34 -11.99 6.78
N GLN A 129 -13.14 -13.00 5.93
CA GLN A 129 -12.50 -12.84 4.62
C GLN A 129 -13.35 -11.95 3.69
N GLU A 130 -14.67 -11.99 3.88
CA GLU A 130 -15.71 -11.25 3.19
C GLU A 130 -15.50 -9.74 3.30
N TYR A 131 -15.08 -9.24 4.48
CA TYR A 131 -14.75 -7.83 4.68
C TYR A 131 -13.59 -7.41 3.77
N TYR A 132 -12.48 -8.15 3.78
CA TYR A 132 -11.31 -7.81 2.96
C TYR A 132 -11.59 -7.93 1.47
N GLN A 133 -12.39 -8.91 1.06
CA GLN A 133 -12.86 -8.99 -0.31
C GLN A 133 -13.73 -7.76 -0.64
N ALA A 134 -14.60 -7.33 0.25
CA ALA A 134 -15.42 -6.14 0.05
C ALA A 134 -14.58 -4.86 -0.02
N VAL A 135 -13.55 -4.72 0.84
CA VAL A 135 -12.56 -3.65 0.79
C VAL A 135 -11.87 -3.66 -0.57
N LYS A 136 -11.17 -4.75 -0.93
CA LYS A 136 -10.35 -4.90 -2.16
C LYS A 136 -11.15 -4.66 -3.45
N ASN A 137 -12.43 -5.00 -3.42
CA ASN A 137 -13.33 -4.86 -4.56
C ASN A 137 -14.11 -3.55 -4.57
N ASP A 138 -13.96 -2.71 -3.54
CA ASP A 138 -14.71 -1.47 -3.37
C ASP A 138 -16.23 -1.71 -3.36
N THR A 139 -16.64 -2.82 -2.73
CA THR A 139 -18.04 -3.26 -2.60
C THR A 139 -18.48 -3.31 -1.14
N LEU A 140 -17.87 -2.51 -0.27
CA LEU A 140 -18.28 -2.38 1.13
C LEU A 140 -19.71 -1.87 1.21
N ALA A 141 -20.50 -2.51 2.06
CA ALA A 141 -21.86 -2.06 2.34
C ALA A 141 -21.85 -0.61 2.85
N PRO A 142 -22.91 0.17 2.57
CA PRO A 142 -23.01 1.53 3.08
C PRO A 142 -23.02 1.53 4.61
N LEU A 143 -22.20 2.39 5.21
CA LEU A 143 -22.21 2.60 6.65
C LEU A 143 -23.56 3.17 7.10
N PRO A 144 -24.01 2.84 8.33
CA PRO A 144 -25.13 3.50 8.99
C PRO A 144 -25.00 5.02 8.97
N ASP A 145 -26.12 5.75 8.98
CA ASP A 145 -26.14 7.21 8.82
C ASP A 145 -25.24 7.93 9.85
N ASP A 146 -25.20 7.44 11.08
CA ASP A 146 -24.38 8.02 12.16
C ASP A 146 -22.87 7.78 11.99
N LEU A 147 -22.48 6.82 11.14
CA LEU A 147 -21.10 6.44 10.86
C LEU A 147 -20.59 6.99 9.51
N LYS A 148 -21.47 7.47 8.63
CA LYS A 148 -21.10 7.97 7.29
C LYS A 148 -20.10 9.13 7.34
N ALA A 149 -20.24 10.02 8.32
CA ALA A 149 -19.35 11.16 8.51
C ALA A 149 -17.90 10.76 8.87
N TYR A 150 -17.70 9.54 9.36
CA TYR A 150 -16.42 9.04 9.88
C TYR A 150 -15.89 7.84 9.09
N LYS A 151 -16.32 7.71 7.83
CA LYS A 151 -16.11 6.52 7.00
C LYS A 151 -14.64 6.08 6.94
N GLU A 152 -13.73 7.00 6.64
CA GLU A 152 -12.31 6.67 6.48
C GLU A 152 -11.68 6.24 7.82
N GLN A 153 -11.99 6.95 8.90
CA GLN A 153 -11.47 6.67 10.24
C GLN A 153 -11.97 5.32 10.79
N ILE A 154 -13.23 4.99 10.52
CA ILE A 154 -13.82 3.70 10.93
C ILE A 154 -13.14 2.56 10.18
N TYR A 155 -12.91 2.69 8.86
CA TYR A 155 -12.21 1.66 8.10
C TYR A 155 -10.76 1.50 8.55
N GLN A 156 -10.05 2.58 8.87
CA GLN A 156 -8.72 2.49 9.48
C GLN A 156 -8.73 1.72 10.81
N LEU A 157 -9.75 1.97 11.63
CA LEU A 157 -9.88 1.29 12.92
C LEU A 157 -10.18 -0.21 12.74
N ILE A 158 -11.05 -0.56 11.80
CA ILE A 158 -11.33 -1.97 11.45
C ILE A 158 -10.07 -2.63 10.87
N ASP A 159 -9.34 -1.95 9.98
CA ASP A 159 -8.11 -2.46 9.35
C ASP A 159 -6.97 -2.66 10.37
N SER A 160 -7.04 -1.98 11.52
CA SER A 160 -6.07 -2.07 12.61
C SER A 160 -6.31 -3.27 13.54
N VAL A 161 -7.48 -3.92 13.45
CA VAL A 161 -7.72 -5.23 14.08
C VAL A 161 -6.80 -6.25 13.43
N TYR A 162 -6.00 -6.93 14.24
CA TYR A 162 -5.01 -7.88 13.76
C TYR A 162 -5.69 -9.13 13.22
N ASN A 163 -5.27 -9.57 12.03
CA ASN A 163 -5.76 -10.80 11.43
C ASN A 163 -4.58 -11.65 10.93
N ASP A 164 -4.61 -12.94 11.27
CA ASP A 164 -3.69 -13.96 10.79
C ASP A 164 -3.71 -14.11 9.25
N ALA A 165 -4.78 -13.67 8.57
CA ALA A 165 -4.90 -13.67 7.11
C ALA A 165 -3.99 -12.65 6.40
N LYS A 166 -3.47 -11.63 7.11
CA LYS A 166 -2.44 -10.72 6.56
C LYS A 166 -1.04 -11.34 6.56
N LEU A 167 -0.82 -12.43 7.31
CA LEU A 167 0.42 -13.18 7.24
C LEU A 167 0.45 -13.97 5.93
N LEU A 168 1.53 -13.84 5.17
CA LEU A 168 1.81 -14.70 4.02
C LEU A 168 1.75 -16.15 4.48
N ARG A 169 0.71 -16.88 4.08
CA ARG A 169 0.59 -18.31 4.36
C ARG A 169 1.71 -19.03 3.60
N ILE A 170 2.49 -19.84 4.30
CA ILE A 170 3.52 -20.66 3.65
C ILE A 170 2.79 -21.66 2.76
N GLU A 171 2.91 -21.48 1.45
CA GLU A 171 2.26 -22.31 0.45
C GLU A 171 2.96 -23.65 0.30
N ASN A 172 2.22 -24.67 -0.13
CA ASN A 172 2.82 -25.95 -0.50
C ASN A 172 3.57 -25.78 -1.83
N GLY A 173 4.90 -25.75 -1.81
CA GLY A 173 5.72 -25.58 -3.02
C GLY A 173 5.56 -26.66 -4.13
N ARG A 174 4.73 -27.70 -3.89
CA ARG A 174 4.30 -28.71 -4.87
C ARG A 174 2.97 -28.38 -5.59
N SER A 175 2.14 -27.48 -5.08
CA SER A 175 0.86 -27.10 -5.72
C SER A 175 0.97 -26.12 -6.90
N PRO A 176 1.89 -25.14 -6.92
CA PRO A 176 1.84 -24.11 -7.93
C PRO A 176 2.44 -24.60 -9.26
N LYS A 177 1.74 -24.34 -10.35
CA LYS A 177 2.13 -24.77 -11.71
C LYS A 177 2.83 -23.61 -12.44
N ALA A 178 3.57 -23.92 -13.50
CA ALA A 178 4.09 -22.89 -14.40
C ALA A 178 2.96 -22.44 -15.33
N ASN A 179 2.83 -21.13 -15.56
CA ASN A 179 1.92 -20.57 -16.55
C ASN A 179 2.72 -20.38 -17.85
N PRO A 180 2.57 -21.25 -18.87
CA PRO A 180 3.38 -21.16 -20.07
C PRO A 180 3.01 -19.91 -20.88
N LEU A 181 4.01 -19.38 -21.58
CA LEU A 181 3.77 -18.42 -22.66
C LEU A 181 3.08 -19.14 -23.82
N ASN A 182 2.10 -18.49 -24.44
CA ASN A 182 1.38 -19.02 -25.57
C ASN A 182 1.77 -18.33 -26.89
N ALA A 183 1.12 -18.73 -27.99
CA ALA A 183 1.42 -18.19 -29.32
C ALA A 183 1.21 -16.67 -29.45
N ASN A 184 0.45 -16.02 -28.55
CA ASN A 184 0.26 -14.57 -28.57
C ASN A 184 1.54 -13.81 -28.20
N PHE A 185 2.46 -14.42 -27.45
CA PHE A 185 3.77 -13.82 -27.15
C PHE A 185 4.61 -13.59 -28.41
N GLU A 186 4.44 -14.45 -29.41
CA GLU A 186 5.16 -14.38 -30.68
C GLU A 186 4.55 -13.38 -31.69
N LYS A 187 3.40 -12.78 -31.36
CA LYS A 187 2.73 -11.79 -32.23
C LYS A 187 3.63 -10.56 -32.45
N LYS A 188 3.62 -10.08 -33.69
CA LYS A 188 4.42 -8.91 -34.10
C LYS A 188 4.02 -7.67 -33.31
N GLU A 189 2.73 -7.52 -33.06
CA GLU A 189 2.13 -6.39 -32.36
C GLU A 189 2.63 -6.31 -30.90
N PHE A 190 2.73 -7.45 -30.21
CA PHE A 190 3.28 -7.51 -28.85
C PHE A 190 4.78 -7.19 -28.83
N LYS A 191 5.56 -7.78 -29.74
CA LYS A 191 7.01 -7.52 -29.85
C LYS A 191 7.29 -6.06 -30.18
N GLU A 192 6.48 -5.45 -31.04
CA GLU A 192 6.58 -4.03 -31.39
C GLU A 192 6.26 -3.14 -30.18
N LEU A 193 5.20 -3.44 -29.43
CA LEU A 193 4.88 -2.77 -28.16
C LEU A 193 6.04 -2.89 -27.17
N TRP A 194 6.52 -4.11 -26.92
CA TRP A 194 7.60 -4.37 -25.97
C TRP A 194 8.88 -3.63 -26.34
N SER A 195 9.28 -3.65 -27.62
CA SER A 195 10.49 -2.96 -28.11
C SER A 195 10.49 -1.44 -27.86
N ARG A 196 9.32 -0.85 -27.58
CA ARG A 196 9.14 0.58 -27.33
C ARG A 196 9.17 0.91 -25.85
N ILE A 197 8.54 0.07 -25.03
CA ILE A 197 8.42 0.30 -23.59
C ILE A 197 9.60 -0.28 -22.80
N ASN A 198 10.36 -1.23 -23.36
CA ASN A 198 11.43 -1.94 -22.66
C ASN A 198 12.72 -1.12 -22.46
N LYS A 199 12.70 0.19 -22.68
CA LYS A 199 13.88 1.03 -22.47
C LYS A 199 14.04 1.29 -20.98
N LYS A 200 15.23 1.01 -20.44
CA LYS A 200 15.58 1.51 -19.12
C LYS A 200 15.80 3.02 -19.22
N ALA A 201 15.44 3.76 -18.17
CA ALA A 201 15.75 5.16 -18.07
C ALA A 201 16.42 5.46 -16.74
N ILE A 202 17.21 6.53 -16.76
CA ILE A 202 17.62 7.22 -15.56
C ILE A 202 16.81 8.51 -15.48
N TYR A 203 16.52 8.95 -14.28
CA TYR A 203 15.93 10.26 -14.06
C TYR A 203 16.99 11.23 -13.57
N ASN A 204 16.84 12.49 -13.97
CA ASN A 204 17.53 13.61 -13.36
C ASN A 204 16.47 14.55 -12.77
N VAL A 205 16.71 15.01 -11.54
CA VAL A 205 15.86 15.97 -10.86
C VAL A 205 16.70 17.21 -10.59
N GLN A 206 16.38 18.29 -11.29
CA GLN A 206 16.96 19.60 -10.95
C GLN A 206 16.19 20.15 -9.76
N PHE A 207 16.85 20.31 -8.63
CA PHE A 207 16.19 20.75 -7.40
C PHE A 207 16.61 22.17 -7.05
N ASP A 208 15.69 23.13 -7.22
CA ASP A 208 15.88 24.47 -6.70
C ASP A 208 15.36 24.56 -5.26
N SER A 209 16.28 24.74 -4.32
CA SER A 209 15.95 24.86 -2.90
C SER A 209 15.17 26.13 -2.59
N VAL A 210 15.41 27.23 -3.32
CA VAL A 210 14.73 28.50 -3.11
C VAL A 210 13.27 28.39 -3.53
N GLU A 211 13.03 27.78 -4.70
CA GLU A 211 11.69 27.51 -5.20
C GLU A 211 10.89 26.61 -4.23
N LEU A 212 11.50 25.52 -3.74
CA LEU A 212 10.87 24.66 -2.75
C LEU A 212 10.46 25.45 -1.51
N ILE A 213 11.38 26.25 -0.96
CA ILE A 213 11.11 27.03 0.25
C ILE A 213 9.90 27.95 0.02
N ASP A 214 9.86 28.67 -1.09
CA ASP A 214 8.77 29.62 -1.38
C ASP A 214 7.43 28.90 -1.62
N LYS A 215 7.43 27.71 -2.23
CA LYS A 215 6.24 26.86 -2.37
C LYS A 215 5.76 26.31 -1.02
N CYS A 216 6.67 25.80 -0.19
CA CYS A 216 6.37 25.32 1.16
C CYS A 216 5.76 26.42 2.03
N VAL A 217 6.32 27.63 2.00
CA VAL A 217 5.79 28.78 2.75
C VAL A 217 4.35 29.10 2.33
N LYS A 218 4.09 29.20 1.03
CA LYS A 218 2.73 29.45 0.51
C LYS A 218 1.73 28.37 0.91
N ALA A 219 2.13 27.10 0.86
CA ALA A 219 1.27 25.98 1.24
C ALA A 219 0.98 25.98 2.74
N ILE A 220 2.01 26.17 3.58
CA ILE A 220 1.88 26.26 5.03
C ILE A 220 0.97 27.42 5.43
N ASP A 221 1.17 28.61 4.87
CA ASP A 221 0.38 29.79 5.24
C ASP A 221 -1.12 29.62 4.88
N LYS A 222 -1.39 28.96 3.75
CA LYS A 222 -2.76 28.74 3.27
C LYS A 222 -3.47 27.63 4.03
N GLU A 223 -2.81 26.50 4.24
CA GLU A 223 -3.45 25.22 4.58
C GLU A 223 -3.19 24.74 6.00
N LEU A 224 -2.13 25.22 6.67
CA LEU A 224 -1.83 24.77 8.04
C LEU A 224 -2.90 25.26 9.01
N ARG A 225 -3.54 24.31 9.68
CA ARG A 225 -4.54 24.54 10.73
C ARG A 225 -4.23 23.64 11.91
N VAL A 226 -3.91 24.26 13.04
CA VAL A 226 -3.61 23.54 14.28
C VAL A 226 -4.87 23.38 15.11
N ALA A 227 -5.25 22.15 15.39
CA ALA A 227 -6.36 21.86 16.29
C ALA A 227 -5.95 22.13 17.76
N PRO A 228 -6.78 22.86 18.55
CA PRO A 228 -6.49 23.09 19.95
C PRO A 228 -6.55 21.79 20.76
N MET A 229 -5.69 21.66 21.77
CA MET A 229 -5.74 20.52 22.68
C MET A 229 -7.08 20.49 23.44
N ARG A 230 -7.74 19.34 23.39
CA ARG A 230 -8.98 19.07 24.10
C ARG A 230 -8.71 18.08 25.23
N TYR A 231 -9.08 18.43 26.44
CA TYR A 231 -9.02 17.54 27.59
C TYR A 231 -10.42 17.04 27.92
N THR A 232 -10.55 15.74 28.13
CA THR A 232 -11.75 15.14 28.69
C THR A 232 -11.47 14.85 30.15
N ILE A 233 -11.98 15.71 31.04
CA ILE A 233 -11.87 15.51 32.49
C ILE A 233 -13.06 14.67 32.92
N ARG A 234 -12.78 13.45 33.38
CA ARG A 234 -13.77 12.57 34.03
C ARG A 234 -13.57 12.65 35.54
N ARG A 235 -14.57 13.10 36.28
CA ARG A 235 -14.60 13.06 37.75
C ARG A 235 -15.45 11.87 38.16
N GLY A 236 -14.92 11.05 39.07
CA GLY A 236 -15.64 9.91 39.63
C GLY A 236 -15.52 9.84 41.13
N GLU A 237 -16.52 9.23 41.75
CA GLU A 237 -16.54 8.91 43.17
C GLU A 237 -16.33 7.41 43.37
N GLN A 238 -15.65 7.06 44.45
CA GLN A 238 -15.43 5.68 44.82
C GLN A 238 -16.76 5.02 45.21
N LEU A 239 -17.02 3.82 44.70
CA LEU A 239 -18.24 3.06 45.03
C LEU A 239 -18.25 2.68 46.52
N GLU A 240 -19.43 2.71 47.17
CA GLU A 240 -19.58 2.37 48.61
C GLU A 240 -19.21 0.91 48.93
N SER A 241 -19.41 0.00 47.97
CA SER A 241 -18.99 -1.40 48.05
C SER A 241 -18.15 -1.76 46.84
N ILE A 242 -16.91 -2.20 47.09
CA ILE A 242 -15.93 -2.54 46.05
C ILE A 242 -15.44 -3.97 46.28
N SER A 243 -15.47 -4.80 45.24
CA SER A 243 -14.85 -6.12 45.24
C SER A 243 -13.39 -6.05 44.75
N TYR A 244 -12.63 -7.12 44.99
CA TYR A 244 -11.26 -7.24 44.46
C TYR A 244 -11.23 -7.21 42.93
N GLU A 245 -12.26 -7.77 42.27
CA GLU A 245 -12.37 -7.77 40.81
C GLU A 245 -12.59 -6.36 40.26
N ASP A 246 -13.40 -5.52 40.94
CA ASP A 246 -13.68 -4.13 40.53
C ASP A 246 -12.44 -3.22 40.60
N ILE A 247 -11.54 -3.46 41.57
CA ILE A 247 -10.26 -2.74 41.65
C ILE A 247 -9.33 -3.18 40.52
N LYS A 248 -9.31 -4.49 40.22
CA LYS A 248 -8.46 -5.06 39.18
C LYS A 248 -8.90 -4.65 37.77
N SER A 249 -10.21 -4.47 37.54
CA SER A 249 -10.78 -4.00 36.26
C SER A 249 -10.76 -2.47 36.10
N GLY A 250 -10.51 -1.72 37.19
CA GLY A 250 -10.57 -0.26 37.19
C GLY A 250 -11.97 0.33 37.30
N GLU A 251 -12.97 -0.49 37.62
CA GLU A 251 -14.39 -0.11 37.75
C GLU A 251 -14.81 0.30 39.16
N GLY A 252 -13.88 0.33 40.12
CA GLY A 252 -14.14 0.78 41.50
C GLY A 252 -14.57 2.24 41.67
N PHE A 253 -14.55 3.04 40.61
CA PHE A 253 -14.99 4.44 40.60
C PHE A 253 -16.17 4.62 39.63
N LYS A 254 -17.26 5.21 40.13
CA LYS A 254 -18.38 5.65 39.29
C LYS A 254 -18.07 7.03 38.73
N VAL A 255 -18.02 7.17 37.40
CA VAL A 255 -17.90 8.48 36.75
C VAL A 255 -19.19 9.28 36.99
N CYS A 256 -19.08 10.41 37.68
CA CYS A 256 -20.22 11.27 38.03
C CYS A 256 -20.32 12.48 37.08
N GLU A 257 -19.21 12.92 36.50
CA GLU A 257 -19.17 14.07 35.61
C GLU A 257 -18.11 13.87 34.51
N THR A 258 -18.45 14.24 33.28
CA THR A 258 -17.49 14.33 32.16
C THR A 258 -17.58 15.72 31.55
N ALA A 259 -16.50 16.48 31.61
CA ALA A 259 -16.40 17.80 31.04
C ALA A 259 -15.31 17.84 29.96
N ALA A 260 -15.62 18.44 28.82
CA ALA A 260 -14.65 18.75 27.79
C ALA A 260 -14.12 20.17 28.02
N GLU A 261 -12.87 20.28 28.47
CA GLU A 261 -12.21 21.56 28.63
C GLU A 261 -11.23 21.82 27.47
N TYR A 262 -11.30 23.03 26.94
CA TYR A 262 -10.33 23.54 25.99
C TYR A 262 -9.30 24.34 26.75
N ASN A 263 -8.01 24.09 26.50
CA ASN A 263 -6.97 24.89 27.14
C ASN A 263 -7.03 26.33 26.58
N LYS A 264 -7.51 27.28 27.39
CA LYS A 264 -7.54 28.71 27.01
C LYS A 264 -6.18 29.39 27.16
N ASN A 265 -5.30 28.81 27.98
CA ASN A 265 -3.97 29.35 28.24
C ASN A 265 -2.94 28.28 27.89
N SER A 266 -2.05 28.60 26.96
CA SER A 266 -0.81 27.84 26.74
C SER A 266 -0.03 27.91 28.06
N ILE A 267 -0.29 26.98 28.98
CA ILE A 267 0.62 26.70 30.09
C ILE A 267 1.89 26.30 29.37
N HIS A 268 2.88 27.19 29.36
CA HIS A 268 4.17 26.99 28.72
C HIS A 268 4.60 25.55 28.95
N SER A 269 4.50 24.72 27.90
CA SER A 269 4.90 23.33 28.00
C SER A 269 6.35 23.33 28.48
N ALA A 270 6.59 22.74 29.65
CA ALA A 270 7.95 22.58 30.18
C ALA A 270 8.78 21.63 29.28
N VAL A 271 8.13 20.98 28.32
CA VAL A 271 8.75 20.11 27.32
C VAL A 271 9.41 20.98 26.26
N LYS A 272 10.74 20.86 26.15
CA LYS A 272 11.51 21.46 25.07
C LYS A 272 11.30 20.63 23.81
N TYR A 273 10.68 21.24 22.80
CA TYR A 273 10.54 20.65 21.48
C TYR A 273 11.73 21.04 20.59
N ASP A 274 12.36 20.06 19.96
CA ASP A 274 13.25 20.31 18.82
C ASP A 274 12.40 20.41 17.54
N LEU A 275 11.72 21.54 17.37
CA LEU A 275 10.84 21.79 16.23
C LEU A 275 11.56 21.56 14.89
N VAL A 276 12.75 22.13 14.75
CA VAL A 276 13.56 22.02 13.52
C VAL A 276 14.02 20.59 13.31
N GLY A 277 14.48 19.91 14.36
CA GLY A 277 14.93 18.53 14.30
C GLY A 277 13.81 17.56 13.92
N LYS A 278 12.63 17.69 14.54
CA LYS A 278 11.49 16.81 14.28
C LYS A 278 10.95 16.97 12.86
N ILE A 279 10.82 18.20 12.39
CA ILE A 279 10.43 18.45 11.00
C ILE A 279 11.51 17.91 10.06
N ALA A 280 12.78 18.22 10.29
CA ALA A 280 13.89 17.75 9.44
C ALA A 280 13.97 16.22 9.34
N GLU A 281 13.72 15.50 10.43
CA GLU A 281 13.65 14.03 10.47
C GLU A 281 12.49 13.51 9.61
N GLY A 282 11.29 14.09 9.76
CA GLY A 282 10.10 13.67 9.01
C GLY A 282 10.12 14.00 7.51
N VAL A 283 10.83 15.07 7.10
CA VAL A 283 10.91 15.48 5.69
C VAL A 283 12.22 15.11 5.00
N GLN A 284 13.21 14.63 5.75
CA GLN A 284 14.58 14.33 5.29
C GLN A 284 15.27 15.53 4.60
N LEU A 285 15.03 16.74 5.11
CA LEU A 285 15.70 17.97 4.64
C LEU A 285 16.73 18.44 5.66
N THR A 286 17.68 19.28 5.22
CA THR A 286 18.66 19.86 6.13
C THR A 286 17.98 20.82 7.12
N ARG A 287 18.49 20.85 8.36
CA ARG A 287 18.01 21.79 9.39
C ARG A 287 18.03 23.25 8.92
N LYS A 288 18.99 23.62 8.06
CA LYS A 288 19.08 24.94 7.44
C LYS A 288 17.83 25.25 6.60
N THR A 289 17.45 24.36 5.69
CA THR A 289 16.28 24.52 4.81
C THR A 289 15.00 24.63 5.62
N VAL A 290 14.83 23.75 6.61
CA VAL A 290 13.66 23.79 7.51
C VAL A 290 13.61 25.11 8.30
N SER A 291 14.75 25.59 8.79
CA SER A 291 14.81 26.89 9.48
C SER A 291 14.46 28.05 8.55
N GLU A 292 14.87 27.99 7.27
CA GLU A 292 14.52 29.01 6.28
C GLU A 292 13.01 29.02 5.99
N ILE A 293 12.38 27.85 5.81
CA ILE A 293 10.93 27.72 5.68
C ILE A 293 10.21 28.33 6.89
N LEU A 294 10.55 27.88 8.11
CA LEU A 294 9.89 28.34 9.35
C LEU A 294 10.12 29.83 9.66
N SER A 295 11.19 30.43 9.13
CA SER A 295 11.45 31.87 9.31
C SER A 295 10.68 32.76 8.34
N LYS A 296 10.19 32.21 7.22
CA LYS A 296 9.48 32.93 6.16
C LYS A 296 7.95 32.84 6.26
N ILE A 297 7.41 31.89 7.02
CA ILE A 297 5.96 31.74 7.23
C ILE A 297 5.36 32.90 8.01
N GLU A 298 4.05 33.10 7.88
CA GLU A 298 3.34 34.15 8.59
C GLU A 298 3.43 33.98 10.12
N LYS A 299 3.62 35.10 10.83
CA LYS A 299 3.73 35.12 12.29
C LYS A 299 2.49 34.57 12.99
N SER A 300 1.31 34.78 12.41
CA SER A 300 0.01 34.26 12.87
C SER A 300 -0.03 32.74 12.82
N ILE A 301 0.47 32.15 11.74
CA ILE A 301 0.53 30.71 11.51
C ILE A 301 1.57 30.08 12.44
N PHE A 302 2.78 30.65 12.51
CA PHE A 302 3.81 30.16 13.43
C PHE A 302 3.39 30.23 14.91
N ALA A 303 2.58 31.22 15.28
CA ALA A 303 2.05 31.33 16.64
C ALA A 303 1.16 30.12 17.04
N GLN A 304 0.55 29.42 16.07
CA GLN A 304 -0.26 28.23 16.33
C GLN A 304 0.56 27.06 16.91
N PHE A 305 1.88 27.05 16.72
CA PHE A 305 2.79 26.08 17.37
C PHE A 305 2.64 26.11 18.90
N LYS A 306 2.36 27.27 19.51
CA LYS A 306 2.16 27.40 20.95
C LYS A 306 0.86 26.76 21.46
N THR A 307 -0.09 26.54 20.56
CA THR A 307 -1.40 25.98 20.86
C THR A 307 -1.36 24.45 20.91
N ASN A 308 -0.72 23.82 19.93
CA ASN A 308 -0.50 22.37 19.90
C ASN A 308 0.77 22.04 19.07
N PRO A 309 1.93 21.89 19.75
CA PRO A 309 3.21 21.64 19.09
C PRO A 309 3.25 20.39 18.22
N GLU A 310 2.67 19.27 18.70
CA GLU A 310 2.69 17.98 18.00
C GLU A 310 1.90 18.03 16.69
N ASN A 311 0.69 18.57 16.75
CA ASN A 311 -0.15 18.69 15.57
C ASN A 311 0.45 19.67 14.54
N PHE A 312 1.04 20.79 15.00
CA PHE A 312 1.78 21.70 14.12
C PHE A 312 2.94 20.99 13.41
N ILE A 313 3.75 20.20 14.14
CA ILE A 313 4.87 19.45 13.57
C ILE A 313 4.37 18.45 12.53
N SER A 314 3.34 17.66 12.85
CA SER A 314 2.78 16.66 11.94
C SER A 314 2.24 17.28 10.66
N GLU A 315 1.43 18.34 10.75
CA GLU A 315 0.87 19.02 9.58
C GLU A 315 1.95 19.71 8.74
N ALA A 316 2.95 20.32 9.38
CA ALA A 316 4.09 20.91 8.66
C ALA A 316 4.89 19.85 7.89
N ILE A 317 5.13 18.67 8.49
CA ILE A 317 5.80 17.55 7.82
C ILE A 317 5.02 17.10 6.60
N ARG A 318 3.70 16.91 6.73
CA ARG A 318 2.82 16.50 5.63
C ARG A 318 2.89 17.48 4.46
N LEU A 319 2.64 18.77 4.73
CA LEU A 319 2.64 19.82 3.71
C LEU A 319 4.01 19.98 3.02
N ILE A 320 5.11 19.91 3.77
CA ILE A 320 6.46 20.01 3.17
C ILE A 320 6.74 18.80 2.28
N ASN A 321 6.34 17.59 2.68
CA ASN A 321 6.53 16.39 1.86
C ASN A 321 5.72 16.43 0.56
N GLU A 322 4.49 16.95 0.59
CA GLU A 322 3.67 17.18 -0.61
C GLU A 322 4.33 18.17 -1.59
N GLN A 323 4.83 19.29 -1.08
CA GLN A 323 5.52 20.29 -1.91
C GLN A 323 6.85 19.75 -2.45
N LYS A 324 7.58 18.97 -1.64
CA LYS A 324 8.80 18.27 -2.07
C LYS A 324 8.49 17.31 -3.23
N ALA A 325 7.45 16.49 -3.11
CA ALA A 325 7.03 15.59 -4.17
C ALA A 325 6.62 16.34 -5.45
N THR A 326 5.91 17.46 -5.30
CA THR A 326 5.50 18.30 -6.43
C THR A 326 6.69 18.94 -7.15
N ALA A 327 7.63 19.53 -6.41
CA ALA A 327 8.84 20.12 -6.98
C ALA A 327 9.72 19.08 -7.69
N ILE A 328 9.82 17.87 -7.12
CA ILE A 328 10.50 16.74 -7.74
C ILE A 328 9.85 16.38 -9.08
N ILE A 329 8.52 16.28 -9.14
CA ILE A 329 7.82 15.94 -10.39
C ILE A 329 8.06 17.02 -11.43
N GLU A 330 7.91 18.31 -11.09
CA GLU A 330 7.99 19.41 -12.06
C GLU A 330 9.33 19.45 -12.79
N HIS A 331 10.43 19.24 -12.07
CA HIS A 331 11.79 19.25 -12.61
C HIS A 331 12.36 17.87 -12.93
N LEU A 332 11.49 16.85 -12.97
CA LEU A 332 11.85 15.50 -13.40
C LEU A 332 12.04 15.46 -14.92
N SER A 333 13.23 15.08 -15.35
CA SER A 333 13.54 14.73 -16.73
C SER A 333 14.02 13.28 -16.83
N TYR A 334 13.58 12.56 -17.86
CA TYR A 334 13.99 11.18 -18.11
C TYR A 334 14.93 11.07 -19.30
N ASP A 335 16.03 10.35 -19.11
CA ASP A 335 16.94 9.97 -20.17
C ASP A 335 17.00 8.45 -20.31
N THR A 336 16.72 7.97 -21.53
CA THR A 336 16.80 6.55 -21.87
C THR A 336 18.25 6.11 -21.95
N ILE A 337 18.61 5.03 -21.27
CA ILE A 337 19.93 4.41 -21.42
C ILE A 337 19.94 3.42 -22.58
N ALA A 338 21.13 3.03 -23.04
CA ALA A 338 21.28 2.02 -24.10
C ALA A 338 20.81 0.63 -23.66
N GLU A 339 20.84 0.36 -22.36
CA GLU A 339 20.37 -0.87 -21.75
C GLU A 339 18.84 -0.99 -21.84
N LYS A 340 18.36 -2.21 -22.08
CA LYS A 340 16.93 -2.52 -22.24
C LYS A 340 16.54 -3.64 -21.29
N HIS A 341 15.27 -3.68 -20.91
CA HIS A 341 14.70 -4.87 -20.30
C HIS A 341 14.62 -5.98 -21.35
N ASP A 342 15.23 -7.11 -21.02
CA ASP A 342 15.15 -8.30 -21.85
C ASP A 342 13.70 -8.80 -21.90
N ILE A 343 13.29 -9.33 -23.05
CA ILE A 343 11.99 -9.97 -23.22
C ILE A 343 11.86 -11.24 -22.37
N ASP A 344 13.00 -11.83 -21.97
CA ASP A 344 13.07 -12.96 -21.04
C ASP A 344 12.50 -12.64 -19.65
N ILE A 345 12.21 -11.38 -19.33
CA ILE A 345 11.53 -11.00 -18.10
C ILE A 345 10.16 -11.68 -17.96
N PHE A 346 9.45 -11.93 -19.08
CA PHE A 346 8.17 -12.65 -19.07
C PHE A 346 8.36 -14.16 -18.86
N THR A 347 9.49 -14.71 -19.28
CA THR A 347 9.84 -16.12 -19.05
C THR A 347 10.33 -16.33 -17.62
N ASN A 348 11.15 -15.44 -17.10
CA ASN A 348 11.70 -15.50 -15.74
C ASN A 348 10.67 -15.16 -14.66
N ALA A 349 9.64 -14.38 -15.01
CA ALA A 349 8.51 -14.09 -14.13
C ALA A 349 7.54 -15.27 -13.97
N GLN A 350 7.82 -16.43 -14.56
CA GLN A 350 7.11 -17.70 -14.33
C GLN A 350 7.38 -18.28 -12.92
N SER A 351 7.42 -17.42 -11.89
CA SER A 351 7.34 -17.89 -10.50
C SER A 351 6.09 -18.74 -10.37
N LYS A 352 6.22 -19.91 -9.74
CA LYS A 352 5.11 -20.86 -9.61
C LYS A 352 3.90 -20.14 -9.03
N GLN A 353 2.77 -20.20 -9.73
CA GLN A 353 1.57 -19.43 -9.43
C GLN A 353 0.44 -20.37 -8.98
N ASP A 354 -0.37 -19.91 -8.02
CA ASP A 354 -1.59 -20.62 -7.63
C ASP A 354 -2.74 -20.25 -8.59
N PHE A 355 -3.24 -21.24 -9.33
CA PHE A 355 -4.30 -21.09 -10.32
C PHE A 355 -5.70 -21.22 -9.72
N THR A 356 -5.83 -21.36 -8.39
CA THR A 356 -7.14 -21.43 -7.71
C THR A 356 -8.08 -20.28 -8.09
N ASN A 357 -7.54 -19.09 -8.40
CA ASN A 357 -8.29 -17.92 -8.85
C ASN A 357 -8.17 -17.62 -10.36
N ALA A 358 -7.55 -18.50 -11.15
CA ALA A 358 -7.44 -18.33 -12.59
C ALA A 358 -8.80 -18.55 -13.27
N GLY A 359 -9.13 -17.69 -14.23
CA GLY A 359 -10.34 -17.81 -15.06
C GLY A 359 -10.23 -18.91 -16.12
N GLU A 360 -11.16 -18.89 -17.08
CA GLU A 360 -11.05 -19.71 -18.30
C GLU A 360 -9.78 -19.35 -19.10
N PRO A 361 -9.27 -20.27 -19.95
CA PRO A 361 -8.13 -20.00 -20.81
C PRO A 361 -8.36 -18.76 -21.68
N LEU A 362 -7.41 -17.82 -21.60
CA LEU A 362 -7.49 -16.53 -22.27
C LEU A 362 -7.06 -16.65 -23.74
N LYS A 363 -7.76 -15.96 -24.64
CA LYS A 363 -7.54 -16.05 -26.09
C LYS A 363 -6.56 -15.00 -26.61
N ARG A 364 -6.51 -13.82 -25.99
CA ARG A 364 -5.75 -12.65 -26.45
C ARG A 364 -4.58 -12.30 -25.52
N HIS A 365 -4.46 -12.98 -24.38
CA HIS A 365 -3.36 -12.77 -23.45
C HIS A 365 -2.08 -13.53 -23.84
N ILE A 366 -0.91 -13.06 -23.43
CA ILE A 366 0.40 -13.72 -23.68
C ILE A 366 0.62 -15.01 -22.88
N TYR A 367 -0.09 -15.17 -21.77
CA TYR A 367 -0.14 -16.39 -20.97
C TYR A 367 -1.53 -17.01 -21.06
N ASP A 368 -1.63 -18.33 -20.84
CA ASP A 368 -2.91 -19.04 -20.88
C ASP A 368 -3.88 -18.59 -19.76
N TYR A 369 -3.33 -18.14 -18.64
CA TYR A 369 -4.09 -17.65 -17.49
C TYR A 369 -3.57 -16.31 -16.96
N VAL A 370 -4.42 -15.56 -16.26
CA VAL A 370 -4.04 -14.35 -15.51
C VAL A 370 -4.52 -14.49 -14.08
N ILE A 371 -3.65 -14.19 -13.12
CA ILE A 371 -4.03 -13.99 -11.73
C ILE A 371 -4.43 -12.54 -11.55
N THR A 372 -5.70 -12.35 -11.22
CA THR A 372 -6.28 -11.06 -10.87
C THR A 372 -6.40 -10.94 -9.38
N ASP A 373 -5.99 -9.79 -8.86
CA ASP A 373 -6.04 -9.53 -7.43
C ASP A 373 -7.44 -9.06 -7.00
N SER A 374 -8.12 -8.30 -7.85
CA SER A 374 -9.44 -7.72 -7.56
C SER A 374 -10.54 -8.19 -8.52
N LYS A 375 -11.81 -8.08 -8.11
CA LYS A 375 -12.98 -8.27 -8.98
C LYS A 375 -12.99 -7.25 -10.13
N LYS A 376 -12.54 -6.02 -9.87
CA LYS A 376 -12.39 -4.97 -10.91
C LYS A 376 -11.39 -5.42 -11.98
N GLU A 377 -10.22 -5.91 -11.59
CA GLU A 377 -9.26 -6.51 -12.52
C GLU A 377 -9.85 -7.71 -13.27
N ARG A 378 -10.60 -8.59 -12.57
CA ARG A 378 -11.23 -9.76 -13.21
C ARG A 378 -12.23 -9.38 -14.29
N ILE A 379 -13.05 -8.35 -14.05
CA ILE A 379 -13.98 -7.81 -15.05
C ILE A 379 -13.18 -7.19 -16.20
N PHE A 380 -12.17 -6.38 -15.89
CA PHE A 380 -11.30 -5.75 -16.89
C PHE A 380 -10.61 -6.76 -17.82
N VAL A 381 -10.04 -7.84 -17.27
CA VAL A 381 -9.42 -8.93 -18.03
C VAL A 381 -10.44 -9.63 -18.93
N LYS A 382 -11.66 -9.88 -18.42
CA LYS A 382 -12.73 -10.50 -19.21
C LYS A 382 -13.13 -9.62 -20.40
N GLU A 383 -13.23 -8.32 -20.20
CA GLU A 383 -13.55 -7.35 -21.25
C GLU A 383 -12.43 -7.23 -22.30
N LEU A 384 -11.16 -7.22 -21.85
CA LEU A 384 -10.00 -7.22 -22.74
C LEU A 384 -9.93 -8.47 -23.62
N ASP A 385 -10.17 -9.65 -23.06
CA ASP A 385 -10.08 -10.92 -23.80
C ASP A 385 -11.22 -11.11 -24.81
N THR A 386 -12.41 -10.56 -24.49
CA THR A 386 -13.59 -10.64 -25.36
C THR A 386 -13.65 -9.54 -26.43
N SER A 387 -12.91 -8.44 -26.25
CA SER A 387 -12.92 -7.33 -27.20
C SER A 387 -12.27 -7.68 -28.54
N VAL A 388 -12.97 -7.35 -29.64
CA VAL A 388 -12.47 -7.56 -31.00
C VAL A 388 -11.31 -6.61 -31.34
N GLU A 389 -11.24 -5.47 -30.67
CA GLU A 389 -10.29 -4.39 -30.96
C GLU A 389 -8.92 -4.62 -30.34
N VAL A 390 -8.82 -5.47 -29.32
CA VAL A 390 -7.55 -5.84 -28.67
C VAL A 390 -6.89 -6.96 -29.48
N ILE A 391 -5.66 -6.80 -29.98
CA ILE A 391 -4.95 -7.90 -30.66
C ILE A 391 -4.26 -8.82 -29.65
N VAL A 392 -3.60 -8.22 -28.68
CA VAL A 392 -2.81 -8.89 -27.65
C VAL A 392 -2.62 -7.98 -26.44
N TYR A 393 -2.64 -8.55 -25.24
CA TYR A 393 -2.34 -7.82 -24.01
C TYR A 393 -1.53 -8.68 -23.04
N ALA A 394 -0.86 -8.02 -22.10
CA ALA A 394 -0.03 -8.64 -21.08
C ALA A 394 -0.15 -7.91 -19.74
N LYS A 395 -0.20 -8.65 -18.64
CA LYS A 395 0.12 -8.11 -17.30
C LYS A 395 1.64 -7.96 -17.21
N LEU A 396 2.13 -6.76 -16.88
CA LEU A 396 3.56 -6.49 -16.80
C LEU A 396 4.16 -7.18 -15.56
N PRO A 397 5.29 -7.90 -15.70
CA PRO A 397 5.96 -8.51 -14.57
C PRO A 397 6.50 -7.49 -13.58
N LYS A 398 6.55 -7.84 -12.29
CA LYS A 398 7.11 -6.98 -11.23
C LYS A 398 8.57 -6.58 -11.43
N GLY A 399 9.31 -7.29 -12.28
CA GLY A 399 10.68 -6.93 -12.65
C GLY A 399 10.78 -5.75 -13.64
N PHE A 400 9.67 -5.33 -14.25
CA PHE A 400 9.63 -4.12 -15.07
C PHE A 400 9.30 -2.94 -14.16
N PHE A 401 10.21 -1.98 -14.02
CA PHE A 401 9.97 -0.82 -13.18
C PHE A 401 10.45 0.46 -13.86
N ILE A 402 9.66 1.51 -13.67
CA ILE A 402 10.00 2.88 -14.00
C ILE A 402 10.60 3.47 -12.73
N PRO A 403 11.88 3.88 -12.76
CA PRO A 403 12.49 4.48 -11.59
C PRO A 403 11.83 5.83 -11.33
N THR A 404 11.36 6.04 -10.11
CA THR A 404 10.82 7.32 -9.67
C THR A 404 11.54 7.79 -8.40
N PRO A 405 11.58 9.11 -8.14
CA PRO A 405 12.20 9.64 -6.93
C PRO A 405 11.50 9.22 -5.62
N VAL A 406 10.26 8.72 -5.69
CA VAL A 406 9.47 8.25 -4.55
C VAL A 406 9.36 6.71 -4.52
N GLY A 407 10.31 6.04 -5.15
CA GLY A 407 10.40 4.58 -5.26
C GLY A 407 9.89 4.05 -6.59
N ASP A 408 10.31 2.82 -6.91
CA ASP A 408 9.99 2.20 -8.19
C ASP A 408 8.47 2.08 -8.42
N TYR A 409 8.09 2.23 -9.68
CA TYR A 409 6.71 2.12 -10.14
C TYR A 409 6.59 1.07 -11.25
N ASN A 410 5.66 0.13 -11.11
CA ASN A 410 5.39 -0.93 -12.08
C ASN A 410 3.95 -0.76 -12.58
N PRO A 411 3.74 -0.32 -13.83
CA PRO A 411 2.40 -0.28 -14.42
C PRO A 411 1.80 -1.68 -14.56
N ASP A 412 0.49 -1.82 -14.45
CA ASP A 412 -0.17 -3.13 -14.47
C ASP A 412 -0.21 -3.80 -15.86
N TRP A 413 -0.57 -3.07 -16.91
CA TRP A 413 -0.97 -3.67 -18.20
C TRP A 413 -0.26 -3.06 -19.41
N ALA A 414 0.04 -3.89 -20.40
CA ALA A 414 0.49 -3.49 -21.73
C ALA A 414 -0.47 -4.07 -22.78
N ILE A 415 -1.08 -3.21 -23.60
CA ILE A 415 -2.19 -3.55 -24.50
C ILE A 415 -1.86 -3.07 -25.91
N SER A 416 -2.05 -3.95 -26.90
CA SER A 416 -1.97 -3.61 -28.31
C SER A 416 -3.35 -3.75 -28.96
N PHE A 417 -3.78 -2.68 -29.63
CA PHE A 417 -5.04 -2.61 -30.36
C PHE A 417 -4.85 -2.85 -31.87
N LYS A 418 -5.96 -3.11 -32.55
CA LYS A 418 -6.00 -3.28 -34.01
C LYS A 418 -5.78 -1.94 -34.71
N GLU A 419 -4.82 -1.91 -35.63
CA GLU A 419 -4.51 -0.74 -36.44
C GLU A 419 -5.75 -0.32 -37.26
N GLY A 420 -6.11 0.96 -37.16
CA GLY A 420 -7.28 1.55 -37.81
C GLY A 420 -8.62 1.40 -37.07
N ALA A 421 -8.69 0.63 -35.97
CA ALA A 421 -9.89 0.55 -35.13
C ALA A 421 -9.95 1.68 -34.09
N VAL A 422 -8.78 2.11 -33.60
CA VAL A 422 -8.63 3.11 -32.54
C VAL A 422 -7.55 4.13 -32.90
N LYS A 423 -7.57 5.29 -32.23
CA LYS A 423 -6.59 6.37 -32.42
C LYS A 423 -5.20 5.98 -31.91
N HIS A 424 -5.13 5.17 -30.86
CA HIS A 424 -3.89 4.76 -30.22
C HIS A 424 -3.70 3.25 -30.31
N VAL A 425 -2.71 2.81 -31.08
CA VAL A 425 -2.42 1.38 -31.31
C VAL A 425 -1.81 0.69 -30.09
N TYR A 426 -1.11 1.45 -29.24
CA TYR A 426 -0.37 0.93 -28.09
C TYR A 426 -0.72 1.69 -26.82
N PHE A 427 -1.05 0.95 -25.77
CA PHE A 427 -1.50 1.52 -24.51
C PHE A 427 -0.88 0.78 -23.31
N VAL A 428 -0.40 1.54 -22.33
CA VAL A 428 -0.01 1.04 -21.01
C VAL A 428 -1.04 1.54 -20.01
N ALA A 429 -1.65 0.64 -19.24
CA ALA A 429 -2.75 0.96 -18.35
C ALA A 429 -2.41 0.61 -16.90
N GLU A 430 -2.85 1.46 -15.98
CA GLU A 430 -2.90 1.14 -14.55
C GLU A 430 -4.35 0.91 -14.10
N THR A 431 -4.59 -0.15 -13.33
CA THR A 431 -5.90 -0.41 -12.71
C THR A 431 -5.93 0.08 -11.27
N LYS A 432 -6.71 1.13 -10.97
CA LYS A 432 -6.81 1.62 -9.58
C LYS A 432 -7.52 0.62 -8.67
N GLY A 433 -6.78 0.11 -7.68
CA GLY A 433 -7.32 -0.62 -6.53
C GLY A 433 -7.81 0.32 -5.42
N SER A 434 -8.59 -0.22 -4.49
CA SER A 434 -8.99 0.49 -3.27
C SER A 434 -7.83 0.50 -2.25
N MET A 435 -7.08 1.59 -2.15
CA MET A 435 -6.07 1.80 -1.09
C MET A 435 -6.67 2.66 0.06
N SER A 436 -6.50 2.19 1.30
CA SER A 436 -7.28 2.62 2.48
C SER A 436 -6.72 3.82 3.27
N SER A 437 -5.66 4.52 2.82
CA SER A 437 -5.19 5.75 3.48
C SER A 437 -4.92 6.92 2.52
N LEU A 438 -5.18 8.15 3.00
CA LEU A 438 -4.94 9.40 2.26
C LEU A 438 -3.46 9.56 1.86
N GLU A 439 -2.53 9.25 2.76
CA GLU A 439 -1.08 9.35 2.52
C GLU A 439 -0.59 8.41 1.41
N LEU A 440 -1.14 7.19 1.33
CA LEU A 440 -0.76 6.24 0.28
C LEU A 440 -1.26 6.69 -1.10
N ARG A 441 -2.44 7.33 -1.16
CA ARG A 441 -3.00 7.86 -2.41
C ARG A 441 -2.12 8.96 -3.00
N GLU A 442 -1.58 9.85 -2.17
CA GLU A 442 -0.75 10.96 -2.65
C GLU A 442 0.57 10.47 -3.25
N ILE A 443 1.23 9.50 -2.61
CA ILE A 443 2.47 8.89 -3.13
C ILE A 443 2.20 8.14 -4.43
N GLU A 444 1.08 7.41 -4.51
CA GLU A 444 0.67 6.70 -5.72
C GLU A 444 0.38 7.66 -6.87
N ASP A 445 -0.36 8.75 -6.61
CA ASP A 445 -0.63 9.77 -7.62
C ASP A 445 0.66 10.46 -8.11
N VAL A 446 1.67 10.61 -7.24
CA VAL A 446 3.01 11.10 -7.63
C VAL A 446 3.70 10.11 -8.56
N LYS A 447 3.68 8.81 -8.25
CA LYS A 447 4.26 7.75 -9.12
C LYS A 447 3.58 7.70 -10.48
N ILE A 448 2.25 7.83 -10.53
CA ILE A 448 1.47 7.92 -11.76
C ILE A 448 1.90 9.13 -12.61
N LYS A 449 2.07 10.31 -11.99
CA LYS A 449 2.55 11.52 -12.69
C LYS A 449 3.95 11.33 -13.26
N CYS A 450 4.85 10.70 -12.52
CA CYS A 450 6.19 10.34 -13.01
C CYS A 450 6.13 9.40 -14.21
N ALA A 451 5.27 8.38 -14.16
CA ALA A 451 5.07 7.44 -15.27
C ALA A 451 4.55 8.14 -16.54
N ARG A 452 3.59 9.07 -16.42
CA ARG A 452 3.14 9.91 -17.56
C ARG A 452 4.31 10.64 -18.21
N LYS A 453 5.13 11.34 -17.41
CA LYS A 453 6.31 12.05 -17.92
C LYS A 453 7.31 11.10 -18.60
N PHE A 454 7.53 9.92 -18.04
CA PHE A 454 8.42 8.92 -18.63
C PHE A 454 7.93 8.48 -20.02
N PHE A 455 6.64 8.14 -20.17
CA PHE A 455 6.10 7.73 -21.47
C PHE A 455 6.05 8.89 -22.48
N ASP A 456 5.81 10.12 -22.03
CA ASP A 456 5.89 11.33 -22.86
C ASP A 456 7.31 11.54 -23.42
N GLU A 457 8.34 11.39 -22.59
CA GLU A 457 9.74 11.47 -23.05
C GLU A 457 10.13 10.34 -24.00
N ILE A 458 9.64 9.12 -23.75
CA ILE A 458 9.84 7.99 -24.68
C ILE A 458 9.19 8.29 -26.03
N ASN A 459 7.97 8.83 -26.04
CA ASN A 459 7.25 9.15 -27.27
C ASN A 459 7.94 10.21 -28.12
N LYS A 460 8.60 11.20 -27.51
CA LYS A 460 9.41 12.19 -28.25
C LYS A 460 10.53 11.53 -29.06
N LYS A 461 11.01 10.35 -28.63
CA LYS A 461 12.11 9.59 -29.26
C LYS A 461 11.63 8.46 -30.17
N ILE A 462 10.33 8.15 -30.20
CA ILE A 462 9.75 7.03 -30.97
C ILE A 462 8.75 7.58 -32.00
N THR A 463 9.14 7.61 -33.27
CA THR A 463 8.28 7.97 -34.41
C THR A 463 8.19 6.74 -35.34
N PRO A 464 7.01 6.30 -35.85
CA PRO A 464 5.77 7.07 -36.04
C PRO A 464 4.53 6.61 -35.24
N LYS A 465 4.65 5.65 -34.31
CA LYS A 465 3.52 5.12 -33.54
C LYS A 465 3.78 5.27 -32.04
N ASN A 466 3.14 6.26 -31.41
CA ASN A 466 3.35 6.59 -29.99
C ASN A 466 2.67 5.55 -29.07
N VAL A 467 3.22 5.38 -27.87
CA VAL A 467 2.64 4.58 -26.78
C VAL A 467 1.92 5.52 -25.82
N THR A 468 0.64 5.28 -25.55
CA THR A 468 -0.12 6.13 -24.61
C THR A 468 -0.13 5.47 -23.24
N TYR A 469 0.07 6.24 -22.17
CA TYR A 469 -0.07 5.76 -20.80
C TYR A 469 -1.16 6.56 -20.08
N ASP A 470 -2.09 5.85 -19.46
CA ASP A 470 -3.12 6.47 -18.62
C ASP A 470 -3.60 5.50 -17.53
N VAL A 471 -4.32 6.06 -16.56
CA VAL A 471 -4.91 5.34 -15.46
C VAL A 471 -6.38 5.10 -15.74
N VAL A 472 -6.79 3.84 -15.68
CA VAL A 472 -8.14 3.40 -16.02
C VAL A 472 -8.79 2.70 -14.83
N ASP A 473 -10.05 3.01 -14.60
CA ASP A 473 -10.90 2.35 -13.59
C ASP A 473 -11.77 1.25 -14.20
N SER A 474 -11.89 1.22 -15.53
CA SER A 474 -12.80 0.36 -16.28
C SER A 474 -12.36 0.25 -17.75
N TYR A 475 -12.83 -0.79 -18.43
CA TYR A 475 -12.59 -0.96 -19.87
C TYR A 475 -13.28 0.14 -20.70
N GLY A 476 -14.45 0.62 -20.27
CA GLY A 476 -15.14 1.73 -20.93
C GLY A 476 -14.27 2.99 -21.03
N LYS A 477 -13.67 3.39 -19.90
CA LYS A 477 -12.74 4.52 -19.86
C LYS A 477 -11.48 4.30 -20.70
N LEU A 478 -10.96 3.08 -20.74
CA LEU A 478 -9.87 2.71 -21.65
C LEU A 478 -10.26 2.98 -23.11
N MET A 479 -11.47 2.56 -23.51
CA MET A 479 -11.98 2.75 -24.88
C MET A 479 -12.21 4.22 -25.24
N ASP A 480 -12.70 5.02 -24.30
CA ASP A 480 -12.83 6.47 -24.47
C ASP A 480 -11.47 7.13 -24.72
N LEU A 481 -10.42 6.72 -23.99
CA LEU A 481 -9.07 7.26 -24.12
C LEU A 481 -8.38 6.84 -25.42
N VAL A 482 -8.60 5.60 -25.89
CA VAL A 482 -8.07 5.16 -27.19
C VAL A 482 -8.87 5.68 -28.38
N GLY A 483 -9.94 6.46 -28.13
CA GLY A 483 -10.67 7.21 -29.14
C GLY A 483 -11.70 6.38 -29.91
N CYS A 484 -12.31 5.39 -29.27
CA CYS A 484 -13.43 4.66 -29.86
C CYS A 484 -14.73 5.37 -29.50
N ASP A 485 -15.41 5.97 -30.49
CA ASP A 485 -16.75 6.54 -30.28
C ASP A 485 -17.75 5.43 -29.92
N ILE A 486 -18.01 5.24 -28.62
CA ILE A 486 -19.07 4.34 -28.12
C ILE A 486 -20.47 4.88 -28.51
N LYS A 487 -20.58 6.10 -29.05
CA LYS A 487 -21.86 6.76 -29.37
C LYS A 487 -22.61 6.23 -30.59
N ASN A 488 -22.07 5.26 -31.34
CA ASN A 488 -22.77 4.68 -32.49
C ASN A 488 -22.64 3.14 -32.55
N ARG A 489 -23.20 2.43 -31.57
CA ARG A 489 -23.63 1.05 -31.82
C ARG A 489 -25.16 0.98 -31.71
N PRO A 490 -25.85 0.43 -32.72
CA PRO A 490 -27.31 0.37 -32.78
C PRO A 490 -27.91 -0.52 -31.68
#